data_AF-A0A937LS26-F1
#
_entry.id   AF-A0A937LS26-F1
#
_cell.length_a   1.000
_cell.length_b   1.000
_cell.length_c   1.000
_cell.angle_alpha   90.00
_cell.angle_beta   90.00
_cell.angle_gamma   90.00
#
_symmetry.space_group_name_H-M   'P 1'
#
loop_
_entity.id
_entity.type
_entity.pdbx_description
1 polymer ?
#
loop_
_entity_poly.entity_id
_entity_poly.type
_entity_poly.pdbx_seq_one_letter_code
_entity_poly.pdbx_strand_id
1 'polypeptide(L)' 'LHVNDGDIIHADQHGAVLIPSDALPMIERGINYMTKKEKHLIDAAKKPNFDIEKLKIAWQNAANEKWEG' A
#
# COMPACT_ATOMS: atom_id res chain seq x y z
N LEU A 1 -4.05 21.38 9.51
CA LEU A 1 -3.13 21.06 8.38
C LEU A 1 -2.65 22.38 7.82
N HIS A 2 -1.33 22.58 7.73
CA HIS A 2 -0.74 23.76 7.10
C HIS A 2 -0.06 23.29 5.83
N VAL A 3 -0.29 24.02 4.74
CA VAL A 3 0.33 23.78 3.43
C VAL A 3 1.13 25.02 3.09
N ASN A 4 2.38 24.83 2.73
CA ASN A 4 3.32 25.88 2.36
C ASN A 4 3.66 25.78 0.87
N ASP A 5 4.27 26.84 0.35
CA ASP A 5 4.83 26.79 -1.00
C ASP A 5 5.90 25.69 -1.10
N GLY A 6 5.86 24.92 -2.20
CA GLY A 6 6.78 23.80 -2.43
C GLY A 6 6.38 22.46 -1.78
N ASP A 7 5.31 22.43 -0.98
CA ASP A 7 4.79 21.18 -0.41
C ASP A 7 4.26 20.25 -1.50
N ILE A 8 4.52 18.94 -1.35
CA ILE A 8 4.02 17.92 -2.26
C ILE A 8 2.71 17.36 -1.72
N ILE A 9 1.66 17.34 -2.55
CA ILE A 9 0.34 16.83 -2.19
C ILE A 9 -0.02 15.68 -3.12
N HIS A 10 -0.41 14.54 -2.55
CA HIS A 10 -1.11 13.50 -3.30
C HIS A 10 -2.62 13.66 -3.12
N ALA A 11 -3.38 13.63 -4.21
CA ALA A 11 -4.83 13.75 -4.19
C ALA A 11 -5.46 12.73 -5.14
N ASP A 12 -6.51 12.07 -4.67
CA ASP A 12 -7.29 11.07 -5.40
C ASP A 12 -8.79 11.18 -5.06
N GLN A 13 -9.58 10.20 -5.47
CA GLN A 13 -11.02 10.16 -5.20
C GLN A 13 -11.41 10.10 -3.71
N HIS A 14 -10.47 9.74 -2.82
CA HIS A 14 -10.69 9.62 -1.38
C HIS A 14 -10.31 10.90 -0.63
N GLY A 15 -9.59 11.83 -1.26
CA GLY A 15 -9.20 13.12 -0.68
C GLY A 15 -7.78 13.51 -1.05
N ALA A 16 -7.12 14.25 -0.16
CA ALA A 16 -5.75 14.72 -0.36
C ALA A 16 -4.90 14.57 0.91
N VAL A 17 -3.62 14.26 0.73
CA VAL A 17 -2.62 14.13 1.80
C VAL A 17 -1.36 14.91 1.45
N LEU A 18 -0.80 15.58 2.45
CA LEU A 18 0.53 16.19 2.36
C LEU A 18 1.59 15.08 2.44
N ILE A 19 2.53 15.06 1.51
CA ILE A 19 3.69 14.16 1.50
C ILE A 19 4.85 14.88 2.21
N PRO A 20 5.33 14.36 3.35
CA PRO A 20 6.51 14.89 4.02
C PRO A 20 7.77 14.80 3.14
N SER A 21 8.58 15.85 3.12
CA SER A 21 9.79 15.91 2.26
C SER A 21 10.81 14.81 2.58
N ASP A 22 10.92 14.40 3.84
CA ASP A 22 11.77 13.29 4.29
C ASP A 22 11.27 11.92 3.83
N ALA A 23 10.00 11.80 3.45
CA ALA A 23 9.44 10.59 2.86
C ALA A 23 9.74 10.48 1.35
N LEU A 24 10.05 11.56 0.64
CA LEU A 24 10.26 11.55 -0.82
C LEU A 24 11.27 10.47 -1.28
N PRO A 25 12.44 10.29 -0.65
CA PRO A 25 13.40 9.27 -1.08
C PRO A 25 12.93 7.82 -0.90
N MET A 26 11.90 7.57 -0.07
CA MET A 26 11.38 6.23 0.19
C MET A 26 10.08 5.90 -0.55
N ILE A 27 9.41 6.89 -1.17
CA ILE A 27 8.07 6.71 -1.77
C ILE A 27 8.04 5.57 -2.78
N GLU A 28 8.98 5.54 -3.73
CA GLU A 28 8.99 4.49 -4.76
C GLU A 28 9.07 3.09 -4.14
N ARG A 29 9.94 2.90 -3.16
CA ARG A 29 10.10 1.63 -2.45
C ARG A 29 8.86 1.30 -1.61
N GLY A 30 8.30 2.30 -0.93
CA GLY A 30 7.05 2.19 -0.18
C GLY A 30 5.88 1.72 -1.05
N ILE A 31 5.71 2.35 -2.21
CA ILE A 31 4.68 1.98 -3.20
C ILE A 31 4.90 0.54 -3.67
N ASN A 32 6.13 0.17 -4.04
CA ASN A 32 6.43 -1.18 -4.50
C ASN A 32 6.15 -2.23 -3.42
N TYR A 33 6.52 -1.96 -2.17
CA TYR A 33 6.23 -2.84 -1.05
C TYR A 33 4.73 -3.01 -0.81
N MET A 34 3.98 -1.90 -0.75
CA MET A 34 2.53 -1.94 -0.55
C MET A 34 1.83 -2.66 -1.71
N THR A 35 2.27 -2.42 -2.94
CA THR A 35 1.75 -3.11 -4.13
C THR A 35 1.94 -4.63 -4.03
N LYS A 36 3.16 -5.10 -3.67
CA LYS A 36 3.44 -6.53 -3.47
C LYS A 36 2.60 -7.12 -2.33
N LYS A 37 2.53 -6.41 -1.21
CA LYS A 37 1.79 -6.82 -0.02
C LYS A 37 0.29 -6.98 -0.31
N GLU A 38 -0.32 -5.98 -0.94
CA GLU A 38 -1.75 -5.98 -1.29
C GLU A 38 -2.10 -7.01 -2.38
N LYS A 39 -1.15 -7.27 -3.29
CA LYS A 39 -1.31 -8.28 -4.34
C LYS A 39 -1.69 -9.66 -3.79
N HIS A 40 -1.13 -10.08 -2.64
CA HIS A 40 -1.50 -11.35 -2.00
C HIS A 40 -3.01 -11.45 -1.74
N LEU A 41 -3.61 -10.36 -1.24
CA LEU A 41 -5.04 -10.31 -0.91
C LEU A 41 -5.90 -10.18 -2.17
N ILE A 42 -5.55 -9.25 -3.07
CA ILE A 42 -6.30 -8.98 -4.29
C ILE A 42 -6.33 -10.22 -5.20
N ASP A 43 -5.19 -10.89 -5.37
CA ASP A 43 -5.12 -12.09 -6.20
C ASP A 43 -5.91 -13.25 -5.58
N ALA A 44 -5.95 -13.38 -4.25
CA ALA A 44 -6.77 -14.38 -3.58
C ALA A 44 -8.27 -14.12 -3.77
N ALA A 45 -8.70 -12.87 -3.59
CA ALA A 45 -10.11 -12.46 -3.73
C ALA A 45 -10.65 -12.66 -5.16
N LYS A 46 -9.79 -12.58 -6.18
CA LYS A 46 -10.15 -12.79 -7.59
C LYS A 46 -10.27 -14.27 -7.99
N LYS A 47 -9.85 -15.22 -7.14
CA LYS A 47 -9.90 -16.66 -7.49
C LYS A 47 -11.31 -17.22 -7.38
N PRO A 48 -11.69 -18.19 -8.22
CA PRO A 48 -12.94 -18.92 -8.04
C PRO A 48 -12.95 -19.65 -6.69
N ASN A 49 -14.12 -19.78 -6.09
CA ASN A 49 -14.32 -20.40 -4.76
C ASN A 49 -13.52 -19.71 -3.64
N PHE A 50 -13.36 -18.39 -3.70
CA PHE A 50 -12.80 -17.61 -2.59
C PHE A 50 -13.62 -17.81 -1.32
N ASP A 51 -12.94 -18.05 -0.20
CA ASP A 51 -13.54 -18.30 1.11
C ASP A 51 -12.64 -17.74 2.23
N ILE A 52 -13.13 -17.85 3.47
CA ILE A 52 -12.45 -17.34 4.64
C ILE A 52 -11.09 -18.01 4.91
N GLU A 53 -10.93 -19.29 4.58
CA GLU A 53 -9.66 -20.00 4.79
C GLU A 53 -8.60 -19.50 3.80
N LYS A 54 -8.98 -19.26 2.55
CA LYS A 54 -8.10 -18.63 1.54
C LYS A 54 -7.73 -17.19 1.92
N LEU A 55 -8.67 -16.44 2.50
CA LEU A 55 -8.38 -15.10 3.03
C LEU A 55 -7.32 -15.16 4.14
N LYS A 56 -7.45 -16.07 5.11
CA LYS A 56 -6.47 -16.23 6.20
C LYS A 56 -5.06 -16.50 5.68
N ILE A 57 -4.92 -17.40 4.70
CA ILE A 57 -3.63 -17.70 4.06
C ILE A 57 -3.08 -16.46 3.35
N ALA A 58 -3.90 -15.76 2.57
CA ALA A 58 -3.49 -14.55 1.88
C ALA A 58 -3.06 -13.45 2.86
N TRP A 59 -3.75 -13.33 3.99
CA TRP A 59 -3.42 -12.39 5.05
C TRP A 59 -2.08 -12.71 5.73
N GLN A 60 -1.80 -13.99 5.97
CA GLN A 60 -0.49 -14.43 6.47
C GLN A 60 0.62 -14.11 5.47
N ASN A 61 0.40 -14.36 4.17
CA ASN A 61 1.38 -14.01 3.14
C ASN A 61 1.65 -12.50 3.08
N ALA A 62 0.60 -11.68 3.11
CA ALA A 62 0.72 -10.23 3.16
C ALA A 62 1.43 -9.75 4.44
N ALA A 63 1.18 -10.37 5.60
CA ALA A 63 1.86 -10.05 6.85
C ALA A 63 3.36 -10.42 6.81
N ASN A 64 3.72 -11.46 6.07
CA ASN A 64 5.09 -11.93 5.90
C ASN A 64 5.85 -11.23 4.77
N GLU A 65 5.20 -10.38 3.98
CA GLU A 65 5.87 -9.59 2.93
C GLU A 65 6.93 -8.69 3.57
N LYS A 66 8.17 -8.80 3.08
CA LYS A 66 9.33 -8.15 3.70
C LYS A 66 9.51 -6.75 3.18
N TRP A 67 9.72 -5.82 4.11
CA TRP A 67 10.15 -4.47 3.78
C TRP A 67 11.66 -4.49 3.50
N GLU A 68 12.06 -4.04 2.30
CA GLU A 68 13.46 -4.01 1.84
C GLU A 68 14.00 -2.56 1.82
N GLY A 69 13.62 -1.79 2.85
CA GLY A 69 13.92 -0.35 2.97
C GLY A 69 15.39 0.04 2.97
#